data_AF-X0D453-F1
#
_entry.id   AF-X0D453-F1
#
_cell.length_a   1.000
_cell.length_b   1.000
_cell.length_c   1.000
_cell.angle_alpha   90.00
_cell.angle_beta   90.00
_cell.angle_gamma   90.00
#
_symmetry.space_group_name_H-M   'P 1'
#
loop_
_entity.id
_entity.type
_entity.pdbx_description
1 polymer ?
#
loop_
_entity_poly.entity_id
_entity_poly.type
_entity_poly.pdbx_seq_one_letter_code
_entity_poly.pdbx_strand_id
1 'polypeptide(L)'
;MGAAPLSLTFLCQGFAFSIPQSIARAQSPKLAASLDAAQKISQNPVVTVKEFSLDTVNCMVEFFKSGCYEVDRRNFPSVLQAVGGAPAAPDRFMRDELTCHLQICAIGTHYGVPKLCELARDNIQKVFGGKWFDSVFLFTVAVVLKSKDDKLQRLLVTLARGHLHSLTTSNGFDHATMLRSFHPKFRDQDDILHQSGDQPKPTSALTTQDESSTKLEALRIEVSSLKQQVTAVSCERDELRDQFSAASVKKEELWQSIATLAAERDLLRNELSNVAAEKKEIRDIAAKVSTARDHAEQVMSDAKNKKSSAEVKAEENEKILETLQRELRVARSESGLLKARWDKEKTKSSILTQENDDLKQSLELERRSRVSITEFARDDVRNALKDERKVTTDLTARLAQSSQALETERKRSATLVQELTQAKRNLELERQIKTGMSLSERDRIHETVGSQRSEISALVKERDEIKRELKMARTERNNESDRKWEITNKMNALIQAMDEWDECRHCGADFGTYVEDHGSTLVLRCHYCTTRHWA
;
A
#
# COMPACT_ATOMS: atom_id res chain seq x y z
N MET A 1 12.47 17.34 -44.26
CA MET A 1 11.01 17.41 -43.99
C MET A 1 10.35 16.37 -44.88
N GLY A 2 9.45 15.53 -44.34
CA GLY A 2 8.72 14.57 -45.17
C GLY A 2 7.59 15.27 -45.93
N ALA A 3 7.50 15.07 -47.24
CA ALA A 3 6.35 15.53 -48.01
C ALA A 3 5.09 14.76 -47.57
N ALA A 4 3.95 15.44 -47.44
CA ALA A 4 2.71 14.78 -47.09
C ALA A 4 2.31 13.75 -48.17
N PRO A 5 1.88 12.52 -47.79
CA PRO A 5 1.56 11.49 -48.77
C PRO A 5 0.33 11.88 -49.59
N LEU A 6 0.49 11.95 -50.91
CA LEU A 6 -0.58 12.32 -51.85
C LEU A 6 -1.75 11.34 -51.75
N SER A 7 -2.96 11.86 -51.53
CA SER A 7 -4.17 11.08 -51.31
C SER A 7 -5.28 11.39 -52.32
N LEU A 8 -6.17 10.42 -52.49
CA LEU A 8 -7.41 10.50 -53.24
C LEU A 8 -8.54 10.32 -52.23
N THR A 9 -9.50 11.25 -52.21
CA THR A 9 -10.61 11.21 -51.27
C THR A 9 -11.94 10.97 -51.99
N PHE A 10 -12.62 9.88 -51.66
CA PHE A 10 -14.00 9.64 -52.08
C PHE A 10 -14.97 10.31 -51.11
N LEU A 11 -15.94 11.06 -51.62
CA LEU A 11 -16.99 11.70 -50.83
C LEU A 11 -18.34 11.03 -51.13
N CYS A 12 -18.89 10.27 -50.19
CA CYS A 12 -20.15 9.55 -50.36
C CYS A 12 -21.10 9.86 -49.19
N GLN A 13 -22.31 10.34 -49.50
CA GLN A 13 -23.37 10.64 -48.52
C GLN A 13 -22.92 11.55 -47.34
N GLY A 14 -21.93 12.43 -47.59
CA GLY A 14 -21.33 13.33 -46.59
C GLY A 14 -20.07 12.79 -45.90
N PHE A 15 -19.79 11.49 -46.01
CA PHE A 15 -18.60 10.84 -45.44
C PHE A 15 -17.42 10.89 -46.42
N ALA A 16 -16.22 11.20 -45.92
CA ALA A 16 -15.00 11.33 -46.70
C ALA A 16 -14.03 10.17 -46.41
N PHE A 17 -13.67 9.42 -47.45
CA PHE A 17 -12.80 8.26 -47.38
C PHE A 17 -11.50 8.50 -48.17
N SER A 18 -10.35 8.59 -47.48
CA SER A 18 -9.07 8.86 -48.14
C SER A 18 -8.24 7.57 -48.34
N ILE A 19 -7.60 7.44 -49.50
CA ILE A 19 -6.63 6.38 -49.85
C ILE A 19 -5.37 6.99 -50.50
N PRO A 20 -4.19 6.35 -50.40
CA PRO A 20 -2.99 6.81 -51.11
C PRO A 20 -3.14 6.76 -52.63
N GLN A 21 -2.68 7.79 -53.34
CA GLN A 21 -2.76 7.83 -54.82
C GLN A 21 -1.92 6.73 -55.49
N SER A 22 -0.83 6.28 -54.86
CA SER A 22 -0.01 5.16 -55.34
C SER A 22 -0.82 3.86 -55.41
N ILE A 23 -1.62 3.58 -54.36
CA ILE A 23 -2.52 2.42 -54.28
C ILE A 23 -3.65 2.55 -55.31
N ALA A 24 -4.27 3.74 -55.41
CA ALA A 24 -5.33 4.00 -56.38
C ALA A 24 -4.86 3.77 -57.83
N ARG A 25 -3.67 4.30 -58.19
CA ARG A 25 -3.02 4.08 -59.49
C ARG A 25 -2.69 2.61 -59.75
N ALA A 26 -2.11 1.92 -58.76
CA ALA A 26 -1.68 0.52 -58.92
C ALA A 26 -2.83 -0.49 -59.04
N GLN A 27 -3.99 -0.19 -58.45
CA GLN A 27 -5.15 -1.10 -58.46
C GLN A 27 -6.24 -0.71 -59.48
N SER A 28 -6.23 0.50 -60.05
CA SER A 28 -7.20 0.96 -61.04
C SER A 28 -6.60 1.80 -62.18
N PRO A 29 -6.65 1.32 -63.43
CA PRO A 29 -6.29 2.11 -64.60
C PRO A 29 -7.21 3.33 -64.84
N LYS A 30 -8.51 3.24 -64.48
CA LYS A 30 -9.44 4.37 -64.62
C LYS A 30 -9.13 5.48 -63.62
N LEU A 31 -8.84 5.13 -62.36
CA LEU A 31 -8.42 6.10 -61.35
C LEU A 31 -7.04 6.65 -61.66
N ALA A 32 -6.12 5.85 -62.23
CA ALA A 32 -4.84 6.36 -62.70
C ALA A 32 -5.02 7.50 -63.73
N ALA A 33 -5.72 7.24 -64.84
CA ALA A 33 -5.99 8.26 -65.85
C ALA A 33 -6.77 9.47 -65.29
N SER A 34 -7.69 9.24 -64.35
CA SER A 34 -8.44 10.31 -63.67
C SER A 34 -7.56 11.17 -62.75
N LEU A 35 -6.62 10.55 -62.04
CA LEU A 35 -5.62 11.23 -61.21
C LEU A 35 -4.62 12.01 -62.07
N ASP A 36 -4.15 11.45 -63.17
CA ASP A 36 -3.21 12.12 -64.10
C ASP A 36 -3.85 13.35 -64.76
N ALA A 37 -5.18 13.32 -64.98
CA ALA A 37 -5.94 14.50 -65.39
C ALA A 37 -6.15 15.51 -64.24
N ALA A 38 -6.56 15.04 -63.06
CA ALA A 38 -6.92 15.89 -61.92
C ALA A 38 -5.72 16.51 -61.17
N GLN A 39 -4.53 15.91 -61.25
CA GLN A 39 -3.32 16.40 -60.60
C GLN A 39 -2.83 17.75 -61.18
N LYS A 40 -3.36 18.16 -62.35
CA LYS A 40 -3.21 19.51 -62.92
C LYS A 40 -4.01 20.59 -62.17
N ILE A 41 -4.96 20.19 -61.32
CA ILE A 41 -5.95 21.07 -60.65
C ILE A 41 -5.80 21.01 -59.13
N SER A 42 -5.57 19.83 -58.55
CA SER A 42 -5.33 19.65 -57.11
C SER A 42 -4.30 18.56 -56.84
N GLN A 43 -3.44 18.77 -55.85
CA GLN A 43 -2.53 17.73 -55.36
C GLN A 43 -3.28 16.56 -54.69
N ASN A 44 -4.42 16.83 -54.05
CA ASN A 44 -5.29 15.84 -53.41
C ASN A 44 -6.72 16.00 -53.98
N PRO A 45 -7.07 15.29 -55.06
CA PRO A 45 -8.39 15.41 -55.68
C PRO A 45 -9.49 14.67 -54.89
N VAL A 46 -10.72 15.15 -55.04
CA VAL A 46 -11.92 14.60 -54.39
C VAL A 46 -12.88 14.05 -55.45
N VAL A 47 -13.37 12.83 -55.24
CA VAL A 47 -14.31 12.13 -56.14
C VAL A 47 -15.63 11.92 -55.42
N THR A 48 -16.68 12.63 -55.82
CA THR A 48 -18.01 12.53 -55.22
C THR A 48 -18.75 11.31 -55.77
N VAL A 49 -19.12 10.36 -54.88
CA VAL A 49 -19.80 9.11 -55.22
C VAL A 49 -21.28 9.22 -54.85
N LYS A 50 -22.16 9.21 -55.87
CA LYS A 50 -23.62 9.34 -55.71
C LYS A 50 -24.42 8.07 -56.01
N GLU A 51 -23.87 7.16 -56.80
CA GLU A 51 -24.59 6.00 -57.37
C GLU A 51 -24.51 4.73 -56.50
N PHE A 52 -23.74 4.77 -55.41
CA PHE A 52 -23.45 3.61 -54.55
C PHE A 52 -23.76 3.90 -53.08
N SER A 53 -24.05 2.86 -52.30
CA SER A 53 -24.26 2.97 -50.86
C SER A 53 -22.96 3.27 -50.10
N LEU A 54 -23.11 3.82 -48.89
CA LEU A 54 -21.99 4.10 -47.99
C LEU A 54 -21.16 2.83 -47.71
N ASP A 55 -21.83 1.70 -47.43
CA ASP A 55 -21.18 0.41 -47.20
C ASP A 55 -20.40 -0.09 -48.43
N THR A 56 -20.97 0.08 -49.63
CA THR A 56 -20.30 -0.30 -50.90
C THR A 56 -19.03 0.51 -51.12
N VAL A 57 -19.04 1.82 -50.82
CA VAL A 57 -17.85 2.67 -50.91
C VAL A 57 -16.83 2.30 -49.83
N ASN A 58 -17.26 2.00 -48.61
CA ASN A 58 -16.37 1.55 -47.55
C ASN A 58 -15.67 0.22 -47.92
N CYS A 59 -16.41 -0.78 -48.41
CA CYS A 59 -15.84 -2.06 -48.87
C CYS A 59 -14.78 -1.85 -49.97
N MET A 60 -15.03 -0.95 -50.93
CA MET A 60 -14.03 -0.61 -51.96
C MET A 60 -12.77 0.05 -51.36
N VAL A 61 -12.95 0.92 -50.36
CA VAL A 61 -11.85 1.63 -49.67
C VAL A 61 -11.03 0.68 -48.78
N GLU A 62 -11.66 -0.28 -48.12
CA GLU A 62 -10.99 -1.36 -47.38
C GLU A 62 -10.21 -2.28 -48.32
N PHE A 63 -10.76 -2.60 -49.49
CA PHE A 63 -10.06 -3.35 -50.51
C PHE A 63 -8.80 -2.64 -51.00
N PHE A 64 -8.85 -1.33 -51.27
CA PHE A 64 -7.64 -0.57 -51.61
C PHE A 64 -6.59 -0.65 -50.49
N LYS A 65 -7.00 -0.58 -49.22
CA LYS A 65 -6.09 -0.59 -48.05
C LYS A 65 -5.48 -1.97 -47.73
N SER A 66 -6.24 -3.05 -47.92
CA SER A 66 -5.89 -4.39 -47.39
C SER A 66 -5.81 -5.50 -48.45
N GLY A 67 -6.37 -5.30 -49.64
CA GLY A 67 -6.58 -6.35 -50.65
C GLY A 67 -7.82 -7.21 -50.41
N CYS A 68 -8.56 -6.98 -49.33
CA CYS A 68 -9.81 -7.67 -48.97
C CYS A 68 -10.90 -6.67 -48.57
N TYR A 69 -12.15 -7.12 -48.51
CA TYR A 69 -13.25 -6.38 -47.90
C TYR A 69 -14.12 -7.36 -47.11
N GLU A 70 -14.76 -6.88 -46.04
CA GLU A 70 -15.83 -7.61 -45.36
C GLU A 70 -17.13 -6.81 -45.46
N VAL A 71 -18.28 -7.47 -45.33
CA VAL A 71 -19.59 -6.84 -45.41
C VAL A 71 -20.23 -6.90 -44.04
N ASP A 72 -20.58 -5.74 -43.46
CA ASP A 72 -21.26 -5.75 -42.16
C ASP A 72 -22.71 -6.23 -42.31
N ARG A 73 -22.89 -7.52 -42.01
CA ARG A 73 -24.17 -8.23 -41.96
C ARG A 73 -25.20 -7.61 -41.00
N ARG A 74 -24.79 -6.69 -40.11
CA ARG A 74 -25.70 -5.93 -39.22
C ARG A 74 -26.49 -4.87 -39.98
N ASN A 75 -25.94 -4.32 -41.06
CA ASN A 75 -26.58 -3.27 -41.87
C ASN A 75 -27.56 -3.85 -42.92
N PHE A 76 -27.73 -5.17 -42.97
CA PHE A 76 -28.62 -5.82 -43.93
C PHE A 76 -30.10 -5.42 -43.73
N PRO A 77 -30.82 -5.03 -44.80
CA PRO A 77 -32.24 -4.68 -44.71
C PRO A 77 -33.10 -5.75 -44.01
N SER A 78 -32.85 -7.04 -44.23
CA SER A 78 -33.57 -8.14 -43.58
C SER A 78 -33.28 -8.27 -42.08
N VAL A 79 -32.10 -7.82 -41.61
CA VAL A 79 -31.73 -7.78 -40.19
C VAL A 79 -32.32 -6.52 -39.53
N LEU A 80 -32.22 -5.36 -40.19
CA LEU A 80 -32.78 -4.09 -39.71
C LEU A 80 -34.33 -4.10 -39.67
N GLN A 81 -34.98 -4.86 -40.56
CA GLN A 81 -36.43 -5.03 -40.58
C GLN A 81 -36.94 -6.11 -39.61
N ALA A 82 -36.07 -6.82 -38.89
CA ALA A 82 -36.45 -7.86 -37.92
C ALA A 82 -36.95 -7.30 -36.57
N VAL A 83 -37.71 -6.19 -36.61
CA VAL A 83 -38.29 -5.53 -35.44
C VAL A 83 -39.40 -6.40 -34.86
N GLY A 84 -39.07 -7.16 -33.82
CA GLY A 84 -39.98 -8.12 -33.17
C GLY A 84 -39.33 -9.44 -32.77
N GLY A 85 -38.06 -9.68 -33.10
CA GLY A 85 -37.30 -10.85 -32.63
C GLY A 85 -37.52 -12.15 -33.41
N ALA A 86 -38.34 -12.13 -34.46
CA ALA A 86 -38.36 -13.22 -35.44
C ALA A 86 -37.09 -13.17 -36.30
N PRO A 87 -36.35 -14.29 -36.48
CA PRO A 87 -35.15 -14.30 -37.30
C PRO A 87 -35.48 -14.03 -38.78
N ALA A 88 -34.61 -13.29 -39.45
CA ALA A 88 -34.73 -13.01 -40.88
C ALA A 88 -34.80 -14.32 -41.69
N ALA A 89 -35.75 -14.39 -42.64
CA ALA A 89 -35.90 -15.56 -43.50
C ALA A 89 -34.57 -15.83 -44.28
N PRO A 90 -34.04 -17.07 -44.30
CA PRO A 90 -32.70 -17.34 -44.84
C PRO A 90 -32.48 -16.95 -46.30
N ASP A 91 -33.54 -16.92 -47.10
CA ASP A 91 -33.52 -16.46 -48.50
C ASP A 91 -33.34 -14.93 -48.60
N ARG A 92 -33.96 -14.17 -47.69
CA ARG A 92 -33.81 -12.71 -47.60
C ARG A 92 -32.41 -12.32 -47.13
N PHE A 93 -31.89 -13.01 -46.11
CA PHE A 93 -30.53 -12.76 -45.63
C PHE A 93 -29.48 -13.02 -46.73
N MET A 94 -29.60 -14.15 -47.46
CA MET A 94 -28.73 -14.45 -48.59
C MET A 94 -28.87 -13.40 -49.71
N ARG A 95 -30.10 -12.92 -49.97
CA ARG A 95 -30.35 -11.88 -50.97
C ARG A 95 -29.63 -10.58 -50.64
N ASP A 96 -29.61 -10.16 -49.39
CA ASP A 96 -28.90 -8.95 -48.96
C ASP A 96 -27.38 -9.11 -49.13
N GLU A 97 -26.82 -10.24 -48.69
CA GLU A 97 -25.39 -10.56 -48.82
C GLU A 97 -24.93 -10.58 -50.29
N LEU A 98 -25.70 -11.24 -51.16
CA LEU A 98 -25.46 -11.21 -52.61
C LEU A 98 -25.63 -9.81 -53.19
N THR A 99 -26.61 -9.01 -52.73
CA THR A 99 -26.81 -7.63 -53.20
C THR A 99 -25.60 -6.76 -52.89
N CYS A 100 -25.01 -6.88 -51.70
CA CYS A 100 -23.77 -6.19 -51.36
C CYS A 100 -22.62 -6.61 -52.29
N HIS A 101 -22.39 -7.90 -52.52
CA HIS A 101 -21.32 -8.33 -53.44
C HIS A 101 -21.57 -7.93 -54.90
N LEU A 102 -22.83 -7.89 -55.36
CA LEU A 102 -23.21 -7.36 -56.68
C LEU A 102 -22.91 -5.86 -56.79
N GLN A 103 -23.25 -5.06 -55.78
CA GLN A 103 -22.91 -3.64 -55.72
C GLN A 103 -21.39 -3.41 -55.69
N ILE A 104 -20.63 -4.27 -55.00
CA ILE A 104 -19.16 -4.21 -54.96
C ILE A 104 -18.53 -4.60 -56.32
N CYS A 105 -19.10 -5.58 -57.02
CA CYS A 105 -18.69 -5.88 -58.41
C CYS A 105 -19.04 -4.73 -59.38
N ALA A 106 -20.16 -4.03 -59.14
CA ALA A 106 -20.56 -2.86 -59.91
C ALA A 106 -19.67 -1.63 -59.66
N ILE A 107 -19.35 -1.30 -58.40
CA ILE A 107 -18.45 -0.17 -58.07
C ILE A 107 -17.01 -0.44 -58.56
N GLY A 108 -16.55 -1.70 -58.42
CA GLY A 108 -15.29 -2.16 -58.99
C GLY A 108 -15.27 -2.05 -60.52
N THR A 109 -16.38 -2.30 -61.22
CA THR A 109 -16.47 -2.13 -62.67
C THR A 109 -16.53 -0.65 -63.07
N HIS A 110 -17.27 0.16 -62.30
CA HIS A 110 -17.37 1.61 -62.49
C HIS A 110 -15.99 2.28 -62.39
N TYR A 111 -15.26 2.07 -61.29
CA TYR A 111 -13.90 2.60 -61.09
C TYR A 111 -12.79 1.71 -61.66
N GLY A 112 -13.10 0.60 -62.33
CA GLY A 112 -12.12 -0.23 -63.03
C GLY A 112 -11.05 -0.82 -62.11
N VAL A 113 -11.47 -1.52 -61.05
CA VAL A 113 -10.64 -2.24 -60.07
C VAL A 113 -10.80 -3.75 -60.29
N PRO A 114 -10.02 -4.40 -61.20
CA PRO A 114 -10.36 -5.75 -61.68
C PRO A 114 -10.33 -6.81 -60.58
N LYS A 115 -9.37 -6.70 -59.66
CA LYS A 115 -9.21 -7.63 -58.53
C LYS A 115 -10.36 -7.56 -57.52
N LEU A 116 -11.01 -6.39 -57.37
CA LEU A 116 -12.21 -6.24 -56.55
C LEU A 116 -13.41 -6.97 -57.20
N CYS A 117 -13.57 -6.86 -58.52
CA CYS A 117 -14.57 -7.62 -59.27
C CYS A 117 -14.28 -9.12 -59.31
N GLU A 118 -13.04 -9.55 -59.09
CA GLU A 118 -12.64 -10.95 -58.95
C GLU A 118 -13.02 -11.46 -57.55
N LEU A 119 -12.57 -10.80 -56.48
CA LEU A 119 -12.94 -11.14 -55.11
C LEU A 119 -14.47 -11.11 -54.88
N ALA A 120 -15.18 -10.15 -55.48
CA ALA A 120 -16.65 -10.08 -55.38
C ALA A 120 -17.36 -11.24 -56.08
N ARG A 121 -16.86 -11.69 -57.24
CA ARG A 121 -17.38 -12.89 -57.93
C ARG A 121 -17.06 -14.17 -57.17
N ASP A 122 -15.87 -14.29 -56.61
CA ASP A 122 -15.48 -15.43 -55.77
C ASP A 122 -16.35 -15.50 -54.51
N ASN A 123 -16.69 -14.36 -53.91
CA ASN A 123 -17.59 -14.31 -52.75
C ASN A 123 -19.05 -14.62 -53.13
N ILE A 124 -19.56 -14.16 -54.28
CA ILE A 124 -20.87 -14.61 -54.82
C ILE A 124 -20.89 -16.13 -55.02
N GLN A 125 -19.81 -16.71 -55.56
CA GLN A 125 -19.69 -18.16 -55.73
C GLN A 125 -19.67 -18.90 -54.39
N LYS A 126 -18.98 -18.39 -53.36
CA LYS A 126 -18.98 -18.97 -52.00
C LYS A 126 -20.38 -18.96 -51.38
N VAL A 127 -21.15 -17.88 -51.54
CA VAL A 127 -22.52 -17.78 -50.97
C VAL A 127 -23.44 -18.84 -51.57
N PHE A 128 -23.48 -18.97 -52.91
CA PHE A 128 -24.24 -20.04 -53.57
C PHE A 128 -23.70 -21.46 -53.30
N GLY A 129 -22.39 -21.60 -53.05
CA GLY A 129 -21.78 -22.87 -52.64
C GLY A 129 -22.13 -23.30 -51.21
N GLY A 130 -22.59 -22.37 -50.36
CA GLY A 130 -23.00 -22.67 -48.99
C GLY A 130 -24.45 -23.13 -48.85
N LYS A 131 -25.38 -22.44 -49.53
CA LYS A 131 -26.81 -22.79 -49.63
C LYS A 131 -27.37 -22.34 -50.97
N TRP A 132 -28.41 -23.02 -51.45
CA TRP A 132 -29.11 -22.70 -52.69
C TRP A 132 -30.58 -22.36 -52.44
N PHE A 133 -31.08 -21.30 -53.10
CA PHE A 133 -32.50 -20.95 -53.14
C PHE A 133 -32.84 -20.41 -54.55
N ASP A 134 -33.75 -21.08 -55.27
CA ASP A 134 -34.13 -20.68 -56.64
C ASP A 134 -34.65 -19.24 -56.71
N SER A 135 -35.42 -18.80 -55.70
CA SER A 135 -35.96 -17.43 -55.59
C SER A 135 -34.88 -16.36 -55.42
N VAL A 136 -33.72 -16.72 -54.84
CA VAL A 136 -32.58 -15.81 -54.65
C VAL A 136 -31.67 -15.83 -55.88
N PHE A 137 -31.46 -17.00 -56.48
CA PHE A 137 -30.73 -17.12 -57.74
C PHE A 137 -31.44 -16.36 -58.87
N LEU A 138 -32.75 -16.52 -59.02
CA LEU A 138 -33.56 -15.79 -60.02
C LEU A 138 -33.52 -14.26 -59.79
N PHE A 139 -33.57 -13.81 -58.53
CA PHE A 139 -33.37 -12.39 -58.20
C PHE A 139 -31.97 -11.91 -58.62
N THR A 140 -30.93 -12.68 -58.32
CA THR A 140 -29.54 -12.37 -58.68
C THR A 140 -29.37 -12.29 -60.20
N VAL A 141 -29.94 -13.23 -60.95
CA VAL A 141 -29.98 -13.20 -62.43
C VAL A 141 -30.71 -11.95 -62.93
N ALA A 142 -31.88 -11.61 -62.39
CA ALA A 142 -32.65 -10.43 -62.80
C ALA A 142 -31.93 -9.08 -62.54
N VAL A 143 -31.00 -9.04 -61.57
CA VAL A 143 -30.08 -7.90 -61.36
C VAL A 143 -28.91 -7.95 -62.35
N VAL A 144 -28.28 -9.12 -62.55
CA VAL A 144 -27.07 -9.27 -63.38
C VAL A 144 -27.35 -9.19 -64.88
N LEU A 145 -28.54 -9.57 -65.36
CA LEU A 145 -28.92 -9.36 -66.77
C LEU A 145 -29.05 -7.88 -67.15
N LYS A 146 -29.17 -6.98 -66.16
CA LYS A 146 -29.13 -5.52 -66.36
C LYS A 146 -27.71 -4.96 -66.34
N SER A 147 -26.72 -5.74 -65.90
CA SER A 147 -25.31 -5.36 -65.89
C SER A 147 -24.61 -5.81 -67.18
N LYS A 148 -23.50 -5.14 -67.53
CA LYS A 148 -22.64 -5.50 -68.68
C LYS A 148 -21.42 -6.33 -68.26
N ASP A 149 -21.52 -7.08 -67.15
CA ASP A 149 -20.43 -7.94 -66.69
C ASP A 149 -20.59 -9.38 -67.21
N ASP A 150 -19.99 -9.63 -68.38
CA ASP A 150 -19.96 -10.96 -69.00
C ASP A 150 -19.26 -12.03 -68.13
N LYS A 151 -18.31 -11.65 -67.26
CA LYS A 151 -17.65 -12.62 -66.36
C LYS A 151 -18.65 -13.07 -65.27
N LEU A 152 -19.41 -12.13 -64.71
CA LEU A 152 -20.47 -12.40 -63.73
C LEU A 152 -21.64 -13.17 -64.36
N GLN A 153 -22.06 -12.82 -65.58
CA GLN A 153 -23.07 -13.59 -66.32
C GLN A 153 -22.61 -15.05 -66.53
N ARG A 154 -21.37 -15.29 -67.02
CA ARG A 154 -20.82 -16.65 -67.19
C ARG A 154 -20.69 -17.43 -65.86
N LEU A 155 -20.44 -16.75 -64.73
CA LEU A 155 -20.46 -17.38 -63.42
C LEU A 155 -21.87 -17.87 -63.06
N LEU A 156 -22.91 -17.04 -63.22
CA LEU A 156 -24.29 -17.46 -62.96
C LEU A 156 -24.75 -18.60 -63.87
N VAL A 157 -24.37 -18.61 -65.16
CA VAL A 157 -24.62 -19.74 -66.08
C VAL A 157 -23.99 -21.04 -65.53
N THR A 158 -22.78 -20.94 -64.98
CA THR A 158 -22.05 -22.09 -64.46
C THR A 158 -22.67 -22.63 -63.17
N LEU A 159 -23.14 -21.74 -62.28
CA LEU A 159 -23.88 -22.11 -61.07
C LEU A 159 -25.24 -22.73 -61.41
N ALA A 160 -26.01 -22.13 -62.34
CA ALA A 160 -27.31 -22.65 -62.77
C ALA A 160 -27.26 -24.11 -63.24
N ARG A 161 -26.16 -24.52 -63.88
CA ARG A 161 -25.99 -25.86 -64.46
C ARG A 161 -26.23 -27.00 -63.45
N GLY A 162 -25.85 -26.82 -62.18
CA GLY A 162 -26.06 -27.81 -61.12
C GLY A 162 -27.50 -27.88 -60.62
N HIS A 163 -28.32 -26.87 -60.90
CA HIS A 163 -29.65 -26.67 -60.30
C HIS A 163 -30.78 -26.51 -61.33
N LEU A 164 -30.50 -26.76 -62.62
CA LEU A 164 -31.46 -26.56 -63.72
C LEU A 164 -32.83 -27.21 -63.48
N HIS A 165 -32.87 -28.42 -62.91
CA HIS A 165 -34.13 -29.11 -62.64
C HIS A 165 -35.02 -28.30 -61.67
N SER A 166 -34.48 -27.94 -60.49
CA SER A 166 -35.17 -27.12 -59.48
C SER A 166 -35.63 -25.78 -60.07
N LEU A 167 -34.72 -25.10 -60.78
CA LEU A 167 -34.99 -23.84 -61.48
C LEU A 167 -36.16 -23.96 -62.47
N THR A 168 -36.16 -24.94 -63.38
CA THR A 168 -37.26 -25.12 -64.36
C THR A 168 -38.60 -25.46 -63.72
N THR A 169 -38.61 -26.07 -62.53
CA THR A 169 -39.84 -26.32 -61.76
C THR A 169 -40.31 -25.13 -60.92
N SER A 170 -39.56 -24.02 -60.89
CA SER A 170 -39.87 -22.86 -60.05
C SER A 170 -40.83 -21.90 -60.76
N ASN A 171 -41.90 -21.49 -60.06
CA ASN A 171 -42.93 -20.56 -60.57
C ASN A 171 -42.40 -19.18 -61.00
N GLY A 172 -41.14 -18.84 -60.70
CA GLY A 172 -40.48 -17.60 -61.13
C GLY A 172 -39.57 -17.76 -62.36
N PHE A 173 -39.41 -18.96 -62.93
CA PHE A 173 -38.50 -19.21 -64.03
C PHE A 173 -39.17 -18.94 -65.39
N ASP A 174 -39.00 -17.73 -65.91
CA ASP A 174 -39.33 -17.44 -67.31
C ASP A 174 -38.34 -18.15 -68.24
N HIS A 175 -38.78 -19.30 -68.74
CA HIS A 175 -38.09 -20.14 -69.72
C HIS A 175 -37.68 -19.34 -70.97
N ALA A 176 -38.51 -18.42 -71.44
CA ALA A 176 -38.28 -17.67 -72.68
C ALA A 176 -37.25 -16.56 -72.49
N THR A 177 -37.26 -15.84 -71.37
CA THR A 177 -36.22 -14.83 -71.05
C THR A 177 -34.87 -15.50 -70.72
N MET A 178 -34.87 -16.62 -69.99
CA MET A 178 -33.64 -17.36 -69.68
C MET A 178 -32.97 -17.90 -70.95
N LEU A 179 -33.71 -18.58 -71.84
CA LEU A 179 -33.14 -19.11 -73.08
C LEU A 179 -32.64 -18.01 -74.03
N ARG A 180 -33.36 -16.89 -74.17
CA ARG A 180 -32.89 -15.71 -74.94
C ARG A 180 -31.64 -15.06 -74.32
N SER A 181 -31.48 -15.11 -73.00
CA SER A 181 -30.32 -14.53 -72.31
C SER A 181 -29.01 -15.30 -72.56
N PHE A 182 -29.07 -16.62 -72.76
CA PHE A 182 -27.89 -17.49 -72.81
C PHE A 182 -27.26 -17.67 -74.20
N HIS A 183 -27.87 -17.14 -75.27
CA HIS A 183 -27.35 -17.31 -76.63
C HIS A 183 -27.05 -15.96 -77.32
N PRO A 184 -25.78 -15.62 -77.60
CA PRO A 184 -25.40 -14.31 -78.13
C PRO A 184 -26.06 -13.91 -79.47
N LYS A 185 -26.55 -14.88 -80.25
CA LYS A 185 -27.16 -14.65 -81.57
C LYS A 185 -28.67 -14.38 -81.56
N PHE A 186 -29.36 -14.55 -80.42
CA PHE A 186 -30.83 -14.37 -80.33
C PHE A 186 -31.24 -13.07 -79.62
N ARG A 187 -30.47 -12.00 -79.84
CA ARG A 187 -30.81 -10.64 -79.35
C ARG A 187 -31.44 -9.75 -80.42
N ASP A 188 -31.35 -10.11 -81.71
CA ASP A 188 -31.58 -9.20 -82.84
C ASP A 188 -32.40 -9.84 -84.00
N GLN A 189 -33.62 -10.35 -83.76
CA GLN A 189 -34.49 -10.85 -84.86
C GLN A 189 -35.99 -10.99 -84.52
N ASP A 190 -36.87 -10.29 -85.26
CA ASP A 190 -38.34 -10.52 -85.38
C ASP A 190 -38.91 -9.76 -86.62
N ASP A 191 -39.53 -10.46 -87.60
CA ASP A 191 -40.56 -10.01 -88.61
C ASP A 191 -40.72 -11.01 -89.82
N ILE A 192 -41.86 -10.98 -90.59
CA ILE A 192 -42.14 -11.46 -92.01
C ILE A 192 -43.03 -12.76 -92.36
N LEU A 193 -44.30 -12.55 -92.86
CA LEU A 193 -45.13 -13.14 -94.01
C LEU A 193 -45.77 -14.61 -94.19
N HIS A 194 -46.78 -14.80 -95.13
CA HIS A 194 -47.57 -16.07 -95.51
C HIS A 194 -48.54 -16.05 -96.81
N GLN A 195 -48.93 -17.21 -97.51
CA GLN A 195 -50.25 -17.63 -98.26
C GLN A 195 -50.33 -18.41 -99.71
N SER A 196 -51.40 -19.25 -100.06
CA SER A 196 -52.15 -19.64 -101.40
C SER A 196 -52.18 -21.07 -102.23
N GLY A 197 -53.23 -21.49 -103.10
CA GLY A 197 -53.42 -22.77 -104.02
C GLY A 197 -54.80 -23.17 -104.85
N ASP A 198 -54.94 -24.21 -105.81
CA ASP A 198 -56.17 -24.64 -106.75
C ASP A 198 -56.23 -26.05 -107.65
N GLN A 199 -57.36 -26.55 -108.37
CA GLN A 199 -57.56 -27.39 -109.73
C GLN A 199 -58.75 -28.51 -110.08
N PRO A 200 -59.10 -29.01 -111.38
CA PRO A 200 -60.37 -29.77 -111.93
C PRO A 200 -60.42 -31.19 -112.80
N LYS A 201 -61.48 -31.61 -113.66
CA LYS A 201 -61.87 -33.05 -114.22
C LYS A 201 -62.83 -33.36 -115.55
N PRO A 202 -62.94 -34.59 -116.27
CA PRO A 202 -63.75 -35.00 -117.55
C PRO A 202 -64.59 -36.41 -117.77
N THR A 203 -65.17 -36.84 -119.00
CA THR A 203 -66.13 -38.06 -119.42
C THR A 203 -66.20 -38.55 -120.99
N SER A 204 -66.98 -39.47 -121.76
CA SER A 204 -67.88 -40.78 -121.75
C SER A 204 -68.58 -41.36 -123.15
N ALA A 205 -69.09 -42.66 -123.35
CA ALA A 205 -70.15 -43.36 -124.33
C ALA A 205 -69.79 -44.27 -125.65
N LEU A 206 -70.53 -45.16 -126.50
CA LEU A 206 -71.73 -46.17 -126.68
C LEU A 206 -71.66 -47.07 -128.08
N THR A 207 -72.43 -48.00 -128.82
CA THR A 207 -73.78 -48.80 -129.09
C THR A 207 -73.64 -50.03 -130.20
N THR A 208 -74.46 -50.95 -130.93
CA THR A 208 -75.88 -51.55 -131.27
C THR A 208 -75.95 -52.91 -132.21
N GLN A 209 -77.07 -53.73 -132.49
CA GLN A 209 -77.25 -54.94 -133.50
C GLN A 209 -78.73 -55.59 -133.85
N ASP A 210 -79.00 -56.55 -134.85
CA ASP A 210 -80.27 -57.44 -135.14
C ASP A 210 -80.21 -58.78 -136.12
N GLU A 211 -81.31 -59.53 -136.57
CA GLU A 211 -81.46 -60.95 -137.20
C GLU A 211 -82.94 -61.58 -137.39
N SER A 212 -83.23 -62.87 -137.81
CA SER A 212 -84.61 -63.51 -137.68
C SER A 212 -84.85 -65.04 -137.43
N SER A 213 -84.70 -66.00 -138.38
CA SER A 213 -85.15 -67.41 -138.14
C SER A 213 -84.24 -68.19 -137.18
N THR A 214 -82.96 -67.82 -137.13
CA THR A 214 -82.01 -68.19 -136.06
C THR A 214 -82.58 -67.87 -134.67
N LYS A 215 -83.38 -66.79 -134.54
CA LYS A 215 -83.91 -66.34 -133.25
C LYS A 215 -84.80 -67.38 -132.57
N LEU A 216 -85.45 -68.33 -133.26
CA LEU A 216 -86.41 -69.22 -132.58
C LEU A 216 -85.71 -70.37 -131.81
N GLU A 217 -84.67 -70.99 -132.38
CA GLU A 217 -83.85 -71.94 -131.62
C GLU A 217 -82.86 -71.22 -130.69
N ALA A 218 -82.37 -70.03 -131.08
CA ALA A 218 -81.63 -69.16 -130.17
C ALA A 218 -82.49 -68.78 -128.94
N LEU A 219 -83.78 -68.46 -129.09
CA LEU A 219 -84.71 -68.21 -127.99
C LEU A 219 -84.90 -69.45 -127.09
N ARG A 220 -84.83 -70.67 -127.61
CA ARG A 220 -84.85 -71.88 -126.76
C ARG A 220 -83.56 -72.00 -125.94
N ILE A 221 -82.41 -71.80 -126.57
CA ILE A 221 -81.10 -71.82 -125.91
C ILE A 221 -81.01 -70.68 -124.89
N GLU A 222 -81.47 -69.49 -125.25
CA GLU A 222 -81.59 -68.31 -124.40
C GLU A 222 -82.52 -68.56 -123.22
N VAL A 223 -83.70 -69.17 -123.40
CA VAL A 223 -84.57 -69.58 -122.27
C VAL A 223 -83.88 -70.62 -121.36
N SER A 224 -83.04 -71.51 -121.89
CA SER A 224 -82.25 -72.43 -121.06
C SER A 224 -81.12 -71.74 -120.30
N SER A 225 -80.42 -70.80 -120.95
CA SER A 225 -79.37 -69.95 -120.37
C SER A 225 -79.93 -69.02 -119.31
N LEU A 226 -81.04 -68.33 -119.59
CA LEU A 226 -81.77 -67.48 -118.65
C LEU A 226 -82.28 -68.27 -117.45
N LYS A 227 -82.75 -69.53 -117.62
CA LYS A 227 -83.07 -70.40 -116.48
C LYS A 227 -81.83 -70.68 -115.62
N GLN A 228 -80.68 -70.98 -116.23
CA GLN A 228 -79.44 -71.22 -115.51
C GLN A 228 -78.92 -69.95 -114.80
N GLN A 229 -79.02 -68.78 -115.45
CA GLN A 229 -78.73 -67.47 -114.85
C GLN A 229 -79.67 -67.16 -113.69
N VAL A 230 -80.98 -67.41 -113.83
CA VAL A 230 -81.96 -67.23 -112.74
C VAL A 230 -81.66 -68.14 -111.55
N THR A 231 -81.21 -69.39 -111.77
CA THR A 231 -80.75 -70.24 -110.67
C THR A 231 -79.46 -69.73 -110.04
N ALA A 232 -78.47 -69.30 -110.83
CA ALA A 232 -77.21 -68.75 -110.33
C ALA A 232 -77.43 -67.48 -109.49
N VAL A 233 -78.19 -66.52 -110.02
CA VAL A 233 -78.58 -65.27 -109.33
C VAL A 233 -79.44 -65.55 -108.10
N SER A 234 -80.23 -66.63 -108.07
CA SER A 234 -80.92 -67.04 -106.83
C SER A 234 -79.94 -67.54 -105.78
N CYS A 235 -78.93 -68.34 -106.15
CA CYS A 235 -77.88 -68.78 -105.24
C CYS A 235 -77.04 -67.59 -104.73
N GLU A 236 -76.58 -66.70 -105.62
CA GLU A 236 -75.85 -65.47 -105.26
C GLU A 236 -76.67 -64.57 -104.31
N ARG A 237 -77.97 -64.37 -104.59
CA ARG A 237 -78.88 -63.61 -103.73
C ARG A 237 -79.00 -64.21 -102.35
N ASP A 238 -79.08 -65.53 -102.24
CA ASP A 238 -79.27 -66.20 -100.96
C ASP A 238 -77.95 -66.33 -100.18
N GLU A 239 -76.80 -66.48 -100.85
CA GLU A 239 -75.49 -66.32 -100.20
C GLU A 239 -75.27 -64.88 -99.70
N LEU A 240 -75.63 -63.86 -100.49
CA LEU A 240 -75.59 -62.45 -100.05
C LEU A 240 -76.55 -62.17 -98.87
N ARG A 241 -77.69 -62.86 -98.81
CA ARG A 241 -78.63 -62.80 -97.67
C ARG A 241 -77.99 -63.38 -96.41
N ASP A 242 -77.29 -64.50 -96.51
CA ASP A 242 -76.60 -65.13 -95.38
C ASP A 242 -75.39 -64.28 -94.93
N GLN A 243 -74.61 -63.74 -95.88
CA GLN A 243 -73.52 -62.80 -95.58
C GLN A 243 -74.04 -61.52 -94.88
N PHE A 244 -75.15 -60.94 -95.35
CA PHE A 244 -75.79 -59.78 -94.70
C PHE A 244 -76.29 -60.12 -93.29
N SER A 245 -76.88 -61.31 -93.10
CA SER A 245 -77.37 -61.77 -91.80
C SER A 245 -76.21 -61.97 -90.82
N ALA A 246 -75.12 -62.62 -91.23
CA ALA A 246 -73.92 -62.78 -90.43
C ALA A 246 -73.22 -61.44 -90.11
N ALA A 247 -73.22 -60.49 -91.06
CA ALA A 247 -72.72 -59.13 -90.82
C ALA A 247 -73.61 -58.36 -89.82
N SER A 248 -74.92 -58.55 -89.86
CA SER A 248 -75.85 -57.94 -88.90
C SER A 248 -75.66 -58.47 -87.47
N VAL A 249 -75.37 -59.77 -87.30
CA VAL A 249 -75.04 -60.35 -85.99
C VAL A 249 -73.74 -59.74 -85.45
N LYS A 250 -72.66 -59.76 -86.25
CA LYS A 250 -71.35 -59.17 -85.86
C LYS A 250 -71.43 -57.67 -85.55
N LYS A 251 -72.30 -56.93 -86.24
CA LYS A 251 -72.57 -55.52 -85.94
C LYS A 251 -73.16 -55.36 -84.54
N GLU A 252 -74.10 -56.21 -84.15
CA GLU A 252 -74.73 -56.14 -82.82
C GLU A 252 -73.76 -56.57 -81.70
N GLU A 253 -72.97 -57.63 -81.93
CA GLU A 253 -71.88 -58.05 -81.02
C GLU A 253 -70.89 -56.90 -80.75
N LEU A 254 -70.52 -56.14 -81.79
CA LEU A 254 -69.66 -54.97 -81.67
C LEU A 254 -70.34 -53.81 -80.93
N TRP A 255 -71.63 -53.56 -81.13
CA TRP A 255 -72.38 -52.57 -80.33
C TRP A 255 -72.44 -52.96 -78.85
N GLN A 256 -72.67 -54.24 -78.56
CA GLN A 256 -72.66 -54.79 -77.20
C GLN A 256 -71.28 -54.55 -76.53
N SER A 257 -70.19 -54.85 -77.24
CA SER A 257 -68.81 -54.66 -76.76
C SER A 257 -68.43 -53.19 -76.57
N ILE A 258 -68.87 -52.30 -77.46
CA ILE A 258 -68.69 -50.85 -77.32
C ILE A 258 -69.45 -50.34 -76.08
N ALA A 259 -70.65 -50.85 -75.81
CA ALA A 259 -71.43 -50.48 -74.63
C ALA A 259 -70.76 -50.94 -73.31
N THR A 260 -70.19 -52.15 -73.25
CA THR A 260 -69.46 -52.61 -72.05
C THR A 260 -68.19 -51.80 -71.82
N LEU A 261 -67.39 -51.56 -72.87
CA LEU A 261 -66.17 -50.74 -72.78
C LEU A 261 -66.46 -49.28 -72.39
N ALA A 262 -67.61 -48.73 -72.79
CA ALA A 262 -68.04 -47.40 -72.35
C ALA A 262 -68.36 -47.35 -70.84
N ALA A 263 -69.01 -48.39 -70.30
CA ALA A 263 -69.30 -48.51 -68.88
C ALA A 263 -68.02 -48.70 -68.04
N GLU A 264 -67.09 -49.55 -68.48
CA GLU A 264 -65.77 -49.74 -67.85
C GLU A 264 -64.96 -48.45 -67.82
N ARG A 265 -64.90 -47.71 -68.94
CA ARG A 265 -64.25 -46.39 -69.03
C ARG A 265 -64.82 -45.40 -68.02
N ASP A 266 -66.13 -45.39 -67.83
CA ASP A 266 -66.79 -44.41 -66.95
C ASP A 266 -66.71 -44.82 -65.48
N LEU A 267 -66.62 -46.12 -65.16
CA LEU A 267 -66.22 -46.62 -63.84
C LEU A 267 -64.78 -46.17 -63.50
N LEU A 268 -63.82 -46.46 -64.37
CA LEU A 268 -62.40 -46.07 -64.19
C LEU A 268 -62.22 -44.55 -64.07
N ARG A 269 -63.05 -43.75 -64.75
CA ARG A 269 -63.06 -42.28 -64.60
C ARG A 269 -63.49 -41.86 -63.19
N ASN A 270 -64.48 -42.51 -62.60
CA ASN A 270 -64.94 -42.23 -61.25
C ASN A 270 -63.90 -42.65 -60.20
N GLU A 271 -63.28 -43.82 -60.35
CA GLU A 271 -62.18 -44.28 -59.50
C GLU A 271 -60.98 -43.31 -59.54
N LEU A 272 -60.58 -42.87 -60.74
CA LEU A 272 -59.51 -41.88 -60.92
C LEU A 272 -59.85 -40.53 -60.26
N SER A 273 -61.12 -40.12 -60.28
CA SER A 273 -61.59 -38.92 -59.59
C SER A 273 -61.51 -39.05 -58.07
N ASN A 274 -61.87 -40.21 -57.52
CA ASN A 274 -61.78 -40.48 -56.08
C ASN A 274 -60.30 -40.49 -55.62
N VAL A 275 -59.43 -41.22 -56.32
CA VAL A 275 -57.98 -41.25 -56.04
C VAL A 275 -57.34 -39.86 -56.18
N ALA A 276 -57.83 -39.01 -57.09
CA ALA A 276 -57.38 -37.62 -57.20
C ALA A 276 -57.79 -36.76 -55.99
N ALA A 277 -58.97 -37.00 -55.40
CA ALA A 277 -59.44 -36.35 -54.18
C ALA A 277 -58.65 -36.82 -52.94
N GLU A 278 -58.49 -38.13 -52.75
CA GLU A 278 -57.67 -38.72 -51.68
C GLU A 278 -56.22 -38.22 -51.75
N LYS A 279 -55.62 -38.20 -52.94
CA LYS A 279 -54.28 -37.64 -53.17
C LYS A 279 -54.20 -36.13 -52.89
N LYS A 280 -55.31 -35.39 -52.90
CA LYS A 280 -55.33 -34.00 -52.43
C LYS A 280 -55.36 -33.96 -50.89
N GLU A 281 -56.26 -34.70 -50.26
CA GLU A 281 -56.36 -34.73 -48.80
C GLU A 281 -55.07 -35.20 -48.13
N ILE A 282 -54.42 -36.25 -48.66
CA ILE A 282 -53.11 -36.73 -48.17
C ILE A 282 -52.02 -35.64 -48.27
N ARG A 283 -52.04 -34.78 -49.30
CA ARG A 283 -51.12 -33.62 -49.40
C ARG A 283 -51.45 -32.53 -48.39
N ASP A 284 -52.74 -32.23 -48.21
CA ASP A 284 -53.20 -31.22 -47.24
C ASP A 284 -52.92 -31.67 -45.80
N ILE A 285 -52.97 -32.98 -45.51
CA ILE A 285 -52.53 -33.59 -44.24
C ILE A 285 -51.00 -33.54 -44.11
N ALA A 286 -50.25 -33.97 -45.13
CA ALA A 286 -48.78 -33.95 -45.08
C ALA A 286 -48.22 -32.54 -44.85
N ALA A 287 -48.82 -31.51 -45.45
CA ALA A 287 -48.48 -30.11 -45.21
C ALA A 287 -48.72 -29.69 -43.75
N LYS A 288 -49.88 -30.06 -43.17
CA LYS A 288 -50.20 -29.81 -41.74
C LYS A 288 -49.25 -30.57 -40.79
N VAL A 289 -48.84 -31.79 -41.14
CA VAL A 289 -47.89 -32.58 -40.35
C VAL A 289 -46.49 -31.98 -40.43
N SER A 290 -46.06 -31.44 -41.58
CA SER A 290 -44.79 -30.70 -41.69
C SER A 290 -44.81 -29.46 -40.79
N THR A 291 -45.81 -28.59 -40.91
CA THR A 291 -45.84 -27.35 -40.10
C THR A 291 -46.00 -27.62 -38.61
N ALA A 292 -46.72 -28.67 -38.21
CA ALA A 292 -46.79 -29.13 -36.82
C ALA A 292 -45.43 -29.66 -36.33
N ARG A 293 -44.69 -30.39 -37.16
CA ARG A 293 -43.32 -30.83 -36.86
C ARG A 293 -42.38 -29.63 -36.71
N ASP A 294 -42.36 -28.73 -37.68
CA ASP A 294 -41.48 -27.56 -37.69
C ASP A 294 -41.73 -26.68 -36.45
N HIS A 295 -43.00 -26.53 -36.05
CA HIS A 295 -43.37 -25.85 -34.82
C HIS A 295 -42.89 -26.60 -33.55
N ALA A 296 -43.05 -27.92 -33.49
CA ALA A 296 -42.55 -28.71 -32.36
C ALA A 296 -41.01 -28.69 -32.26
N GLU A 297 -40.30 -28.72 -33.39
CA GLU A 297 -38.84 -28.68 -33.48
C GLU A 297 -38.31 -27.29 -33.03
N GLN A 298 -39.01 -26.20 -33.39
CA GLN A 298 -38.77 -24.86 -32.86
C GLN A 298 -39.07 -24.76 -31.34
N VAL A 299 -40.20 -25.27 -30.86
CA VAL A 299 -40.54 -25.25 -29.42
C VAL A 299 -39.52 -26.04 -28.59
N MET A 300 -39.01 -27.16 -29.11
CA MET A 300 -37.94 -27.94 -28.47
C MET A 300 -36.60 -27.21 -28.47
N SER A 301 -36.26 -26.48 -29.55
CA SER A 301 -35.12 -25.55 -29.58
C SER A 301 -35.24 -24.46 -28.51
N ASP A 302 -36.38 -23.78 -28.43
CA ASP A 302 -36.61 -22.71 -27.47
C ASP A 302 -36.65 -23.22 -26.02
N ALA A 303 -37.20 -24.42 -25.78
CA ALA A 303 -37.14 -25.08 -24.48
C ALA A 303 -35.70 -25.43 -24.08
N LYS A 304 -34.88 -25.93 -25.01
CA LYS A 304 -33.46 -26.24 -24.78
C LYS A 304 -32.64 -24.98 -24.47
N ASN A 305 -32.88 -23.89 -25.20
CA ASN A 305 -32.21 -22.59 -24.98
C ASN A 305 -32.64 -21.93 -23.66
N LYS A 306 -33.93 -22.04 -23.28
CA LYS A 306 -34.42 -21.61 -21.97
C LYS A 306 -33.80 -22.44 -20.84
N LYS A 307 -33.67 -23.77 -21.03
CA LYS A 307 -33.03 -24.67 -20.06
C LYS A 307 -31.56 -24.30 -19.84
N SER A 308 -30.75 -24.17 -20.89
CA SER A 308 -29.33 -23.80 -20.72
C SER A 308 -29.15 -22.41 -20.12
N SER A 309 -30.02 -21.45 -20.45
CA SER A 309 -30.03 -20.13 -19.77
C SER A 309 -30.39 -20.21 -18.29
N ALA A 310 -31.28 -21.14 -17.89
CA ALA A 310 -31.61 -21.38 -16.49
C ALA A 310 -30.49 -22.10 -15.74
N GLU A 311 -29.81 -23.06 -16.37
CA GLU A 311 -28.65 -23.77 -15.81
C GLU A 311 -27.48 -22.81 -15.52
N VAL A 312 -27.13 -21.93 -16.46
CA VAL A 312 -26.09 -20.89 -16.25
C VAL A 312 -26.47 -19.94 -15.10
N LYS A 313 -27.73 -19.53 -15.00
CA LYS A 313 -28.21 -18.68 -13.89
C LYS A 313 -28.21 -19.41 -12.54
N ALA A 314 -28.42 -20.73 -12.51
CA ALA A 314 -28.30 -21.51 -11.28
C ALA A 314 -26.85 -21.54 -10.79
N GLU A 315 -25.89 -21.78 -11.69
CA GLU A 315 -24.45 -21.81 -11.40
C GLU A 315 -23.92 -20.42 -10.96
N GLU A 316 -24.44 -19.33 -11.53
CA GLU A 316 -24.14 -17.96 -11.11
C GLU A 316 -24.68 -17.66 -9.69
N ASN A 317 -25.94 -18.03 -9.42
CA ASN A 317 -26.54 -17.90 -8.09
C ASN A 317 -25.81 -18.72 -7.01
N GLU A 318 -25.31 -19.91 -7.35
CA GLU A 318 -24.52 -20.75 -6.44
C GLU A 318 -23.19 -20.07 -6.06
N LYS A 319 -22.47 -19.48 -7.03
CA LYS A 319 -21.24 -18.70 -6.80
C LYS A 319 -21.48 -17.45 -5.95
N ILE A 320 -22.64 -16.80 -6.12
CA ILE A 320 -23.07 -15.68 -5.26
C ILE A 320 -23.32 -16.18 -3.83
N LEU A 321 -24.05 -17.29 -3.66
CA LEU A 321 -24.34 -17.88 -2.34
C LEU A 321 -23.07 -18.31 -1.60
N GLU A 322 -22.12 -18.97 -2.26
CA GLU A 322 -20.82 -19.27 -1.64
C GLU A 322 -20.09 -18.00 -1.17
N THR A 323 -20.18 -16.92 -1.94
CA THR A 323 -19.47 -15.67 -1.67
C THR A 323 -20.07 -14.96 -0.46
N LEU A 324 -21.40 -14.87 -0.39
CA LEU A 324 -22.10 -14.40 0.80
C LEU A 324 -21.83 -15.31 2.02
N GLN A 325 -21.67 -16.62 1.85
CA GLN A 325 -21.26 -17.53 2.93
C GLN A 325 -19.78 -17.37 3.35
N ARG A 326 -18.90 -16.89 2.48
CA ARG A 326 -17.52 -16.52 2.83
C ARG A 326 -17.51 -15.20 3.61
N GLU A 327 -18.19 -14.18 3.12
CA GLU A 327 -18.32 -12.87 3.78
C GLU A 327 -18.97 -12.98 5.17
N LEU A 328 -20.07 -13.74 5.30
CA LEU A 328 -20.75 -13.96 6.58
C LEU A 328 -19.85 -14.68 7.61
N ARG A 329 -18.91 -15.52 7.18
CA ARG A 329 -17.91 -16.13 8.06
C ARG A 329 -16.86 -15.11 8.52
N VAL A 330 -16.37 -14.27 7.61
CA VAL A 330 -15.43 -13.18 7.93
C VAL A 330 -16.06 -12.21 8.94
N ALA A 331 -17.24 -11.65 8.64
CA ALA A 331 -17.93 -10.70 9.50
C ALA A 331 -18.23 -11.26 10.90
N ARG A 332 -18.57 -12.56 11.01
CA ARG A 332 -18.72 -13.24 12.31
C ARG A 332 -17.40 -13.33 13.09
N SER A 333 -16.28 -13.61 12.40
CA SER A 333 -14.96 -13.65 13.04
C SER A 333 -14.49 -12.26 13.49
N GLU A 334 -14.70 -11.24 12.68
CA GLU A 334 -14.38 -9.84 13.00
C GLU A 334 -15.22 -9.34 14.17
N SER A 335 -16.52 -9.63 14.20
CA SER A 335 -17.40 -9.33 15.34
C SER A 335 -16.91 -9.99 16.64
N GLY A 336 -16.47 -11.25 16.57
CA GLY A 336 -15.85 -11.95 17.70
C GLY A 336 -14.56 -11.30 18.18
N LEU A 337 -13.66 -10.91 17.26
CA LEU A 337 -12.41 -10.22 17.57
C LEU A 337 -12.65 -8.82 18.16
N LEU A 338 -13.62 -8.06 17.64
CA LEU A 338 -14.02 -6.76 18.18
C LEU A 338 -14.60 -6.88 19.59
N LYS A 339 -15.43 -7.90 19.84
CA LYS A 339 -15.96 -8.18 21.19
C LYS A 339 -14.85 -8.54 22.18
N ALA A 340 -13.92 -9.42 21.79
CA ALA A 340 -12.77 -9.78 22.63
C ALA A 340 -11.84 -8.56 22.91
N ARG A 341 -11.65 -7.66 21.94
CA ARG A 341 -10.94 -6.38 22.15
C ARG A 341 -11.70 -5.47 23.12
N TRP A 342 -13.01 -5.33 22.96
CA TRP A 342 -13.87 -4.54 23.84
C TRP A 342 -13.83 -5.04 25.29
N ASP A 343 -13.96 -6.34 25.51
CA ASP A 343 -13.91 -6.91 26.86
C ASP A 343 -12.52 -6.74 27.52
N LYS A 344 -11.44 -6.78 26.72
CA LYS A 344 -10.07 -6.44 27.17
C LYS A 344 -9.87 -4.96 27.49
N GLU A 345 -10.52 -4.05 26.76
CA GLU A 345 -10.43 -2.61 27.04
C GLU A 345 -11.32 -2.21 28.23
N LYS A 346 -12.50 -2.83 28.36
CA LYS A 346 -13.39 -2.69 29.52
C LYS A 346 -12.72 -3.13 30.82
N THR A 347 -11.98 -4.24 30.81
CA THR A 347 -11.21 -4.71 31.97
C THR A 347 -10.05 -3.78 32.32
N LYS A 348 -9.28 -3.29 31.33
CA LYS A 348 -8.27 -2.23 31.54
C LYS A 348 -8.88 -0.96 32.15
N SER A 349 -10.01 -0.48 31.63
CA SER A 349 -10.71 0.71 32.13
C SER A 349 -11.17 0.53 33.58
N SER A 350 -11.66 -0.68 33.93
CA SER A 350 -12.02 -1.02 35.32
C SER A 350 -10.80 -1.00 36.26
N ILE A 351 -9.64 -1.51 35.81
CA ILE A 351 -8.40 -1.51 36.59
C ILE A 351 -7.91 -0.06 36.80
N LEU A 352 -7.82 0.73 35.73
CA LEU A 352 -7.43 2.15 35.81
C LEU A 352 -8.38 2.98 36.69
N THR A 353 -9.67 2.62 36.75
CA THR A 353 -10.63 3.26 37.65
C THR A 353 -10.30 2.93 39.11
N GLN A 354 -10.05 1.65 39.44
CA GLN A 354 -9.64 1.23 40.78
C GLN A 354 -8.32 1.89 41.21
N GLU A 355 -7.29 1.86 40.35
CA GLU A 355 -5.99 2.51 40.61
C GLU A 355 -6.16 4.02 40.89
N ASN A 356 -7.07 4.70 40.19
CA ASN A 356 -7.37 6.10 40.45
C ASN A 356 -8.05 6.33 41.83
N ASP A 357 -8.90 5.41 42.29
CA ASP A 357 -9.55 5.52 43.59
C ASP A 357 -8.59 5.15 44.75
N ASP A 358 -7.75 4.14 44.55
CA ASP A 358 -6.67 3.77 45.49
C ASP A 358 -5.64 4.91 45.64
N LEU A 359 -5.29 5.59 44.54
CA LEU A 359 -4.42 6.77 44.55
C LEU A 359 -5.09 7.98 45.23
N LYS A 360 -6.40 8.20 45.04
CA LYS A 360 -7.16 9.24 45.77
C LYS A 360 -7.14 8.97 47.28
N GLN A 361 -7.38 7.72 47.69
CA GLN A 361 -7.34 7.32 49.10
C GLN A 361 -5.93 7.51 49.70
N SER A 362 -4.89 7.12 48.97
CA SER A 362 -3.49 7.30 49.37
C SER A 362 -3.13 8.79 49.53
N LEU A 363 -3.54 9.63 48.59
CA LEU A 363 -3.33 11.09 48.64
C LEU A 363 -4.09 11.76 49.80
N GLU A 364 -5.29 11.27 50.13
CA GLU A 364 -6.07 11.76 51.26
C GLU A 364 -5.46 11.35 52.61
N LEU A 365 -4.91 10.13 52.72
CA LEU A 365 -4.14 9.71 53.90
C LEU A 365 -2.88 10.57 54.07
N GLU A 366 -2.16 10.88 52.99
CA GLU A 366 -0.97 11.74 53.04
C GLU A 366 -1.29 13.22 53.28
N ARG A 367 -2.52 13.67 52.96
CA ARG A 367 -2.99 15.00 53.41
C ARG A 367 -3.23 15.01 54.92
N ARG A 368 -3.82 13.94 55.47
CA ARG A 368 -4.09 13.81 56.92
C ARG A 368 -2.82 13.66 57.75
N SER A 369 -1.85 12.86 57.29
CA SER A 369 -0.53 12.72 57.94
C SER A 369 0.16 14.09 58.04
N ARG A 370 0.21 14.85 56.93
CA ARG A 370 0.82 16.18 56.88
C ARG A 370 0.10 17.20 57.76
N VAL A 371 -1.24 17.20 57.79
CA VAL A 371 -1.98 18.07 58.72
C VAL A 371 -1.59 17.75 60.17
N SER A 372 -1.60 16.47 60.56
CA SER A 372 -1.23 16.03 61.92
C SER A 372 0.22 16.41 62.29
N ILE A 373 1.18 16.26 61.37
CA ILE A 373 2.57 16.71 61.57
C ILE A 373 2.65 18.23 61.76
N THR A 374 1.88 19.03 61.00
CA THR A 374 1.82 20.48 61.20
C THR A 374 1.04 20.91 62.44
N GLU A 375 0.20 20.06 63.02
CA GLU A 375 -0.43 20.27 64.32
C GLU A 375 0.57 20.01 65.44
N PHE A 376 1.24 18.86 65.41
CA PHE A 376 2.29 18.50 66.35
C PHE A 376 3.40 19.58 66.42
N ALA A 377 3.94 19.99 65.26
CA ALA A 377 4.97 21.04 65.20
C ALA A 377 4.46 22.42 65.68
N ARG A 378 3.18 22.75 65.50
CA ARG A 378 2.58 23.99 66.05
C ARG A 378 2.43 23.91 67.57
N ASP A 379 2.14 22.75 68.11
CA ASP A 379 1.96 22.52 69.54
C ASP A 379 3.30 22.49 70.28
N ASP A 380 4.35 21.89 69.71
CA ASP A 380 5.73 21.97 70.19
C ASP A 380 6.22 23.42 70.24
N VAL A 381 6.08 24.19 69.16
CA VAL A 381 6.44 25.62 69.13
C VAL A 381 5.62 26.43 70.14
N ARG A 382 4.33 26.10 70.33
CA ARG A 382 3.49 26.73 71.36
C ARG A 382 3.99 26.41 72.77
N ASN A 383 4.48 25.20 73.02
CA ASN A 383 4.98 24.78 74.33
C ASN A 383 6.36 25.36 74.61
N ALA A 384 7.29 25.31 73.67
CA ALA A 384 8.58 26.02 73.76
C ALA A 384 8.39 27.52 74.04
N LEU A 385 7.44 28.18 73.36
CA LEU A 385 7.11 29.59 73.63
C LEU A 385 6.50 29.83 75.02
N LYS A 386 5.77 28.87 75.61
CA LYS A 386 5.33 28.96 77.01
C LYS A 386 6.51 28.84 77.97
N ASP A 387 7.47 27.96 77.67
CA ASP A 387 8.60 27.69 78.56
C ASP A 387 9.66 28.80 78.48
N GLU A 388 9.93 29.36 77.30
CA GLU A 388 10.68 30.62 77.15
C GLU A 388 9.99 31.79 77.87
N ARG A 389 8.65 31.85 77.87
CA ARG A 389 7.91 32.83 78.69
C ARG A 389 8.10 32.60 80.20
N LYS A 390 8.12 31.35 80.68
CA LYS A 390 8.44 31.05 82.09
C LYS A 390 9.86 31.49 82.43
N VAL A 391 10.85 31.10 81.61
CA VAL A 391 12.27 31.45 81.80
C VAL A 391 12.47 32.96 81.81
N THR A 392 11.89 33.69 80.86
CA THR A 392 11.97 35.16 80.84
C THR A 392 11.26 35.81 82.04
N THR A 393 10.15 35.26 82.54
CA THR A 393 9.54 35.76 83.79
C THR A 393 10.39 35.49 85.03
N ASP A 394 11.03 34.32 85.14
CA ASP A 394 11.92 33.99 86.27
C ASP A 394 13.21 34.83 86.22
N LEU A 395 13.83 34.99 85.04
CA LEU A 395 14.97 35.89 84.85
C LEU A 395 14.61 37.34 85.20
N THR A 396 13.41 37.81 84.85
CA THR A 396 12.92 39.14 85.22
C THR A 396 12.75 39.27 86.75
N ALA A 397 12.21 38.24 87.41
CA ALA A 397 12.07 38.21 88.87
C ALA A 397 13.45 38.20 89.57
N ARG A 398 14.41 37.39 89.10
CA ARG A 398 15.79 37.37 89.61
C ARG A 398 16.52 38.69 89.39
N LEU A 399 16.31 39.35 88.25
CA LEU A 399 16.87 40.67 87.96
C LEU A 399 16.31 41.73 88.91
N ALA A 400 15.01 41.69 89.21
CA ALA A 400 14.39 42.56 90.20
C ALA A 400 14.94 42.32 91.62
N GLN A 401 15.06 41.06 92.05
CA GLN A 401 15.66 40.69 93.34
C GLN A 401 17.12 41.14 93.45
N SER A 402 17.93 40.92 92.41
CA SER A 402 19.33 41.36 92.35
C SER A 402 19.46 42.88 92.40
N SER A 403 18.59 43.61 91.68
CA SER A 403 18.53 45.08 91.71
C SER A 403 18.14 45.60 93.10
N GLN A 404 17.19 44.94 93.77
CA GLN A 404 16.81 45.27 95.14
C GLN A 404 17.94 45.00 96.15
N ALA A 405 18.66 43.88 96.00
CA ALA A 405 19.82 43.54 96.82
C ALA A 405 20.96 44.58 96.64
N LEU A 406 21.30 44.93 95.39
CA LEU A 406 22.27 45.98 95.08
C LEU A 406 21.90 47.32 95.74
N GLU A 407 20.61 47.66 95.73
CA GLU A 407 20.11 48.88 96.34
C GLU A 407 20.14 48.84 97.88
N THR A 408 19.99 47.66 98.51
CA THR A 408 20.26 47.50 99.95
C THR A 408 21.75 47.60 100.30
N GLU A 409 22.65 47.08 99.45
CA GLU A 409 24.10 47.22 99.66
C GLU A 409 24.61 48.64 99.41
N ARG A 410 24.02 49.38 98.47
CA ARG A 410 24.26 50.83 98.32
C ARG A 410 23.88 51.60 99.58
N LYS A 411 22.73 51.29 100.19
CA LYS A 411 22.29 51.89 101.45
C LYS A 411 23.22 51.54 102.61
N ARG A 412 23.61 50.28 102.77
CA ARG A 412 24.63 49.83 103.75
C ARG A 412 25.97 50.57 103.56
N SER A 413 26.44 50.67 102.32
CA SER A 413 27.67 51.38 101.97
C SER A 413 27.60 52.87 102.32
N ALA A 414 26.46 53.52 102.08
CA ALA A 414 26.24 54.91 102.48
C ALA A 414 26.27 55.10 104.01
N THR A 415 25.67 54.19 104.78
CA THR A 415 25.75 54.19 106.25
C THR A 415 27.20 54.02 106.73
N LEU A 416 27.95 53.05 106.19
CA LEU A 416 29.36 52.84 106.53
C LEU A 416 30.24 54.07 106.20
N VAL A 417 29.97 54.77 105.09
CA VAL A 417 30.65 56.04 104.75
C VAL A 417 30.29 57.16 105.73
N GLN A 418 29.06 57.22 106.21
CA GLN A 418 28.62 58.16 107.25
C GLN A 418 29.31 57.88 108.61
N GLU A 419 29.41 56.61 109.00
CA GLU A 419 30.12 56.18 110.21
C GLU A 419 31.63 56.48 110.11
N LEU A 420 32.26 56.17 108.98
CA LEU A 420 33.70 56.41 108.76
C LEU A 420 34.03 57.92 108.73
N THR A 421 33.16 58.76 108.16
CA THR A 421 33.31 60.22 108.22
C THR A 421 32.99 60.82 109.59
N GLN A 422 32.23 60.13 110.46
CA GLN A 422 32.09 60.49 111.87
C GLN A 422 33.33 60.08 112.68
N ALA A 423 33.82 58.86 112.51
CA ALA A 423 35.05 58.37 113.15
C ALA A 423 36.27 59.25 112.81
N LYS A 424 36.39 59.69 111.55
CA LYS A 424 37.43 60.64 111.12
C LYS A 424 37.34 61.99 111.85
N ARG A 425 36.13 62.50 112.14
CA ARG A 425 35.94 63.73 112.94
C ARG A 425 36.29 63.52 114.41
N ASN A 426 35.95 62.37 114.98
CA ASN A 426 36.31 62.04 116.37
C ASN A 426 37.85 61.96 116.56
N LEU A 427 38.57 61.32 115.63
CA LEU A 427 40.03 61.22 115.65
C LEU A 427 40.73 62.58 115.52
N GLU A 428 40.16 63.51 114.75
CA GLU A 428 40.71 64.86 114.62
C GLU A 428 40.46 65.69 115.91
N LEU A 429 39.37 65.43 116.62
CA LEU A 429 39.10 66.00 117.94
C LEU A 429 40.12 65.52 118.99
N GLU A 430 40.44 64.21 119.01
CA GLU A 430 41.49 63.66 119.90
C GLU A 430 42.87 64.29 119.67
N ARG A 431 43.22 64.58 118.42
CA ARG A 431 44.49 65.23 118.07
C ARG A 431 44.60 66.62 118.69
N GLN A 432 43.53 67.40 118.63
CA GLN A 432 43.50 68.77 119.17
C GLN A 432 43.56 68.79 120.72
N ILE A 433 43.06 67.73 121.38
CA ILE A 433 43.15 67.59 122.84
C ILE A 433 44.56 67.18 123.29
N LYS A 434 45.28 66.35 122.51
CA LYS A 434 46.61 65.82 122.89
C LYS A 434 47.78 66.81 122.73
N THR A 435 47.57 67.99 122.16
CA THR A 435 48.63 68.99 121.90
C THR A 435 48.92 69.99 123.04
N GLY A 436 48.33 69.82 124.23
CA GLY A 436 48.40 70.77 125.35
C GLY A 436 49.19 70.33 126.59
N MET A 437 50.49 69.98 126.46
CA MET A 437 51.39 69.76 127.60
C MET A 437 52.24 70.99 127.95
N SER A 438 52.62 71.14 129.23
CA SER A 438 53.21 72.36 129.78
C SER A 438 54.70 72.55 129.46
N LEU A 439 55.17 73.81 129.47
CA LEU A 439 56.60 74.14 129.28
C LEU A 439 57.50 73.61 130.40
N SER A 440 57.01 73.60 131.64
CA SER A 440 57.76 73.19 132.85
C SER A 440 58.32 71.76 132.77
N GLU A 441 57.61 70.86 132.08
CA GLU A 441 58.04 69.47 131.90
C GLU A 441 59.10 69.32 130.78
N ARG A 442 59.10 70.24 129.80
CA ARG A 442 60.05 70.23 128.67
C ARG A 442 61.44 70.65 129.12
N ASP A 443 61.54 71.69 129.95
CA ASP A 443 62.83 72.25 130.38
C ASP A 443 63.58 71.28 131.30
N ARG A 444 62.87 70.61 132.23
CA ARG A 444 63.42 69.53 133.08
C ARG A 444 64.07 68.40 132.28
N ILE A 445 63.46 68.00 131.16
CA ILE A 445 64.00 66.94 130.29
C ILE A 445 65.27 67.43 129.58
N HIS A 446 65.29 68.66 129.08
CA HIS A 446 66.49 69.23 128.45
C HIS A 446 67.67 69.37 129.42
N GLU A 447 67.43 69.78 130.67
CA GLU A 447 68.47 69.92 131.71
C GLU A 447 69.05 68.56 132.14
N THR A 448 68.19 67.52 132.20
CA THR A 448 68.61 66.13 132.47
C THR A 448 69.45 65.55 131.32
N VAL A 449 69.11 65.83 130.06
CA VAL A 449 69.90 65.39 128.90
C VAL A 449 71.21 66.17 128.75
N GLY A 450 71.25 67.45 129.14
CA GLY A 450 72.45 68.28 129.10
C GLY A 450 73.54 67.83 130.09
N SER A 451 73.14 67.44 131.30
CA SER A 451 74.04 66.91 132.33
C SER A 451 74.64 65.56 131.92
N GLN A 452 73.80 64.58 131.55
CA GLN A 452 74.25 63.24 131.10
C GLN A 452 75.21 63.30 129.90
N ARG A 453 74.97 64.20 128.93
CA ARG A 453 75.86 64.39 127.77
C ARG A 453 77.25 64.90 128.17
N SER A 454 77.34 65.70 129.24
CA SER A 454 78.59 66.27 129.73
C SER A 454 79.44 65.23 130.46
N GLU A 455 78.81 64.38 131.27
CA GLU A 455 79.43 63.28 132.00
C GLU A 455 80.07 62.23 131.07
N ILE A 456 79.34 61.81 130.03
CA ILE A 456 79.87 60.90 128.99
C ILE A 456 81.12 61.48 128.30
N SER A 457 81.18 62.80 128.10
CA SER A 457 82.32 63.48 127.48
C SER A 457 83.60 63.44 128.33
N ALA A 458 83.46 63.40 129.66
CA ALA A 458 84.59 63.28 130.58
C ALA A 458 85.18 61.86 130.56
N LEU A 459 84.32 60.84 130.75
CA LEU A 459 84.71 59.42 130.77
C LEU A 459 85.38 58.96 129.47
N VAL A 460 85.01 59.55 128.33
CA VAL A 460 85.66 59.30 127.03
C VAL A 460 87.15 59.67 127.04
N LYS A 461 87.52 60.80 127.66
CA LYS A 461 88.90 61.31 127.70
C LYS A 461 89.79 60.51 128.64
N GLU A 462 89.28 60.21 129.84
CA GLU A 462 89.99 59.45 130.88
C GLU A 462 90.41 58.06 130.37
N ARG A 463 89.49 57.40 129.63
CA ARG A 463 89.74 56.13 128.93
C ARG A 463 90.87 56.20 127.89
N ASP A 464 91.14 57.36 127.29
CA ASP A 464 92.24 57.55 126.33
C ASP A 464 93.56 58.04 126.99
N GLU A 465 93.54 58.40 128.28
CA GLU A 465 94.73 58.60 129.13
C GLU A 465 95.30 57.25 129.56
N ILE A 466 94.48 56.43 130.23
CA ILE A 466 94.83 55.08 130.71
C ILE A 466 95.43 54.21 129.58
N LYS A 467 94.90 54.37 128.36
CA LYS A 467 95.35 53.65 127.15
C LYS A 467 96.78 54.01 126.72
N ARG A 468 97.31 55.18 127.11
CA ARG A 468 98.72 55.58 126.88
C ARG A 468 99.65 55.06 127.98
N GLU A 469 99.23 55.12 129.25
CA GLU A 469 99.99 54.55 130.37
C GLU A 469 100.27 53.05 130.18
N LEU A 470 99.23 52.30 129.79
CA LEU A 470 99.31 50.85 129.52
C LEU A 470 100.26 50.51 128.35
N LYS A 471 100.61 51.49 127.50
CA LYS A 471 101.65 51.32 126.46
C LYS A 471 103.06 51.45 127.05
N MET A 472 103.29 52.42 127.95
CA MET A 472 104.59 52.67 128.60
C MET A 472 105.00 51.51 129.52
N ALA A 473 104.07 51.03 130.35
CA ALA A 473 104.29 49.86 131.23
C ALA A 473 104.59 48.56 130.45
N ARG A 474 104.28 48.53 129.14
CA ARG A 474 104.55 47.38 128.26
C ARG A 474 105.96 47.38 127.70
N THR A 475 106.54 48.56 127.44
CA THR A 475 107.94 48.70 127.03
C THR A 475 108.92 48.39 128.17
N GLU A 476 108.63 48.84 129.38
CA GLU A 476 109.51 48.66 130.54
C GLU A 476 109.72 47.17 130.91
N ARG A 477 108.68 46.35 130.76
CA ARG A 477 108.75 44.89 130.96
C ARG A 477 109.70 44.19 129.98
N ASN A 478 109.83 44.69 128.75
CA ASN A 478 110.70 44.05 127.75
C ASN A 478 112.17 44.17 128.15
N ASN A 479 112.61 45.36 128.58
CA ASN A 479 113.97 45.63 129.05
C ASN A 479 114.38 44.69 130.22
N GLU A 480 113.41 44.31 131.06
CA GLU A 480 113.62 43.38 132.18
C GLU A 480 113.66 41.91 131.75
N SER A 481 113.16 41.59 130.55
CA SER A 481 113.28 40.27 129.93
C SER A 481 114.68 40.07 129.32
N ASP A 482 115.24 41.11 128.69
CA ASP A 482 116.54 41.05 128.02
C ASP A 482 117.68 40.76 129.02
N ARG A 483 117.64 41.39 130.20
CA ARG A 483 118.58 41.14 131.32
C ARG A 483 118.66 39.66 131.73
N LYS A 484 117.56 38.93 131.65
CA LYS A 484 117.48 37.51 132.08
C LYS A 484 118.04 36.57 131.02
N TRP A 485 117.93 36.94 129.74
CA TRP A 485 118.55 36.22 128.64
C TRP A 485 120.09 36.23 128.73
N GLU A 486 120.68 37.38 129.06
CA GLU A 486 122.14 37.52 129.18
C GLU A 486 122.75 36.63 130.28
N ILE A 487 122.08 36.51 131.43
CA ILE A 487 122.47 35.57 132.50
C ILE A 487 122.39 34.11 132.01
N THR A 488 121.34 33.76 131.27
CA THR A 488 121.09 32.39 130.79
C THR A 488 122.19 31.92 129.83
N ASN A 489 122.70 32.80 128.96
CA ASN A 489 123.80 32.45 128.04
C ASN A 489 125.11 32.11 128.78
N LYS A 490 125.44 32.80 129.89
CA LYS A 490 126.65 32.49 130.68
C LYS A 490 126.59 31.09 131.30
N MET A 491 125.41 30.66 131.75
CA MET A 491 125.20 29.30 132.27
C MET A 491 125.33 28.23 131.17
N ASN A 492 124.74 28.47 129.99
CA ASN A 492 124.82 27.52 128.87
C ASN A 492 126.25 27.28 128.39
N ALA A 493 127.08 28.33 128.30
CA ALA A 493 128.50 28.19 127.93
C ALA A 493 129.30 27.35 128.93
N LEU A 494 129.00 27.46 130.23
CA LEU A 494 129.63 26.64 131.27
C LEU A 494 129.22 25.18 131.15
N ILE A 495 127.93 24.89 130.95
CA ILE A 495 127.42 23.53 130.75
C ILE A 495 128.10 22.86 129.54
N GLN A 496 128.22 23.56 128.41
CA GLN A 496 128.93 23.04 127.24
C GLN A 496 130.41 22.73 127.54
N ALA A 497 131.09 23.55 128.34
CA ALA A 497 132.46 23.31 128.77
C ALA A 497 132.61 22.19 129.83
N MET A 498 131.50 21.68 130.38
CA MET A 498 131.48 20.44 131.18
C MET A 498 131.25 19.21 130.28
N ASP A 499 130.32 19.28 129.33
CA ASP A 499 130.02 18.18 128.38
C ASP A 499 131.20 17.84 127.43
N GLU A 500 132.14 18.77 127.20
CA GLU A 500 133.32 18.53 126.36
C GLU A 500 134.47 17.77 127.04
N TRP A 501 134.46 17.61 128.37
CA TRP A 501 135.63 17.11 129.11
C TRP A 501 135.23 16.23 130.31
N ASP A 502 135.14 14.91 130.09
CA ASP A 502 134.77 13.91 131.12
C ASP A 502 135.86 13.69 132.20
N GLU A 503 137.14 13.82 131.82
CA GLU A 503 138.31 13.54 132.67
C GLU A 503 139.34 14.68 132.64
N CYS A 504 140.09 14.85 133.73
CA CYS A 504 141.06 15.94 133.81
C CYS A 504 142.25 15.73 132.88
N ARG A 505 142.33 16.56 131.82
CA ARG A 505 143.43 16.64 130.83
C ARG A 505 144.85 16.57 131.41
N HIS A 506 145.06 16.92 132.69
CA HIS A 506 146.37 16.83 133.34
C HIS A 506 146.60 15.52 134.12
N CYS A 507 145.60 15.01 134.85
CA CYS A 507 145.80 13.92 135.81
C CYS A 507 144.92 12.67 135.61
N GLY A 508 144.05 12.63 134.59
CA GLY A 508 143.17 11.48 134.29
C GLY A 508 142.17 11.13 135.39
N ALA A 509 141.98 12.03 136.36
CA ALA A 509 140.97 11.88 137.39
C ALA A 509 139.59 12.27 136.83
N ASP A 510 138.58 11.51 137.24
CA ASP A 510 137.16 11.82 137.06
C ASP A 510 136.86 13.20 137.68
N PHE A 511 136.12 14.03 136.95
CA PHE A 511 136.18 15.48 137.12
C PHE A 511 135.35 16.03 138.29
N GLY A 512 135.83 15.79 139.51
CA GLY A 512 135.55 16.70 140.63
C GLY A 512 136.06 18.10 140.29
N THR A 513 135.16 19.05 140.05
CA THR A 513 135.48 20.44 139.69
C THR A 513 134.70 21.48 140.48
N TYR A 514 135.22 22.71 140.51
CA TYR A 514 134.49 23.89 140.99
C TYR A 514 134.71 25.10 140.06
N VAL A 515 133.83 26.10 140.16
CA VAL A 515 133.72 27.24 139.23
C VAL A 515 134.25 28.53 139.87
N GLU A 516 134.97 29.33 139.08
CA GLU A 516 135.35 30.72 139.39
C GLU A 516 134.75 31.67 138.32
N ASP A 517 134.15 32.79 138.76
CA ASP A 517 133.57 33.82 137.87
C ASP A 517 134.59 34.94 137.60
N HIS A 518 134.88 35.21 136.33
CA HIS A 518 135.77 36.27 135.85
C HIS A 518 135.02 37.41 135.13
N GLY A 519 133.70 37.52 135.31
CA GLY A 519 132.85 38.60 134.86
C GLY A 519 132.44 38.48 133.38
N SER A 520 133.41 38.34 132.48
CA SER A 520 133.18 38.06 131.06
C SER A 520 132.92 36.58 130.78
N THR A 521 133.55 35.69 131.54
CA THR A 521 133.58 34.23 131.35
C THR A 521 133.61 33.51 132.70
N LEU A 522 133.15 32.26 132.71
CA LEU A 522 133.15 31.38 133.88
C LEU A 522 134.20 30.27 133.66
N VAL A 523 134.93 29.88 134.69
CA VAL A 523 136.13 29.02 134.58
C VAL A 523 136.03 27.82 135.50
N LEU A 524 136.29 26.63 134.97
CA LEU A 524 136.30 25.37 135.73
C LEU A 524 137.70 25.08 136.28
N ARG A 525 137.79 24.40 137.42
CA ARG A 525 139.05 23.91 137.99
C ARG A 525 138.97 22.47 138.45
N CYS A 526 139.98 21.67 138.11
CA CYS A 526 140.16 20.34 138.69
C CYS A 526 140.40 20.44 140.20
N HIS A 527 139.61 19.73 141.01
CA HIS A 527 139.78 19.68 142.47
C HIS A 527 141.13 19.06 142.87
N TYR A 528 141.55 17.99 142.18
CA TYR A 528 142.73 17.19 142.56
C TYR A 528 144.07 17.82 142.20
N CYS A 529 144.17 18.54 141.06
CA CYS A 529 145.42 19.19 140.63
C CYS A 529 145.35 20.71 140.48
N THR A 530 144.21 21.35 140.78
CA THR A 530 143.94 22.81 140.69
C THR A 530 144.05 23.46 139.31
N THR A 531 144.36 22.66 138.27
CA THR A 531 144.43 23.07 136.86
C THR A 531 143.14 23.75 136.41
N ARG A 532 143.27 24.88 135.70
CA ARG A 532 142.15 25.61 135.10
C ARG A 532 141.76 24.99 133.76
N HIS A 533 140.46 24.83 133.57
CA HIS A 533 139.83 24.48 132.31
C HIS A 533 138.92 25.66 131.95
N TRP A 534 139.33 26.39 130.92
CA TRP A 534 138.59 27.55 130.43
C TRP A 534 137.48 27.09 129.52
N ALA A 535 136.29 27.67 129.71
CA ALA A 535 135.19 27.71 128.74
C ALA A 535 135.45 28.83 127.71
#